data_AF-A0A7Y8H9S4-F1
#
_entry.id   AF-A0A7Y8H9S4-F1
#
_cell.length_a   1.000
_cell.length_b   1.000
_cell.length_c   1.000
_cell.angle_alpha   90.00
_cell.angle_beta   90.00
_cell.angle_gamma   90.00
#
_symmetry.space_group_name_H-M   'P 1'
#
loop_
_entity.id
_entity.type
_entity.pdbx_description
1 polymer ?
#
loop_
_entity_poly.entity_id
_entity_poly.type
_entity_poly.pdbx_seq_one_letter_code
_entity_poly.pdbx_strand_id
1 'polypeptide(L)'
;MIVTKRRDFNKLKENINRHKTVFLLGCSECAALCGTGGEPELKEMKGLLEAEGKEVTGLIAVKSGCQVLGTKLELKPFKEAINKADCIIVMSCGAGTQTAAELFEDKPVYPANNTMYLGNMTRFQVFDERCSLCGECILDMTGGICPITRCAKGLLNGPCGGSQAGKCEISPDMTCAWQLIIERLSKTGAFKRLEEIIPPKNWNQIPTRKPDKRGK
;
A
#
# COMPACT_ATOMS: atom_id res chain seq x y z
N MET A 1 1.28 1.42 6.52
CA MET A 1 0.26 1.88 5.56
C MET A 1 0.67 1.48 4.15
N ILE A 2 -0.27 1.18 3.24
CA ILE A 2 0.07 0.93 1.82
C ILE A 2 0.14 2.28 1.11
N VAL A 3 1.31 2.61 0.57
CA VAL A 3 1.52 3.85 -0.19
C VAL A 3 0.92 3.68 -1.57
N THR A 4 0.12 4.66 -1.97
CA THR A 4 -0.57 4.67 -3.25
C THR A 4 -0.25 5.94 -4.03
N LYS A 5 -0.23 5.84 -5.35
CA LYS A 5 -0.02 6.97 -6.26
C LYS A 5 -1.12 6.97 -7.30
N ARG A 6 -1.71 8.13 -7.61
CA ARG A 6 -2.70 8.24 -8.69
C ARG A 6 -2.11 7.77 -10.01
N ARG A 7 -2.91 7.03 -10.78
CA ARG A 7 -2.59 6.69 -12.16
C ARG A 7 -2.73 7.93 -13.04
N ASP A 8 -2.13 7.86 -14.21
CA ASP A 8 -2.38 8.81 -15.29
C ASP A 8 -3.87 8.78 -15.65
N PHE A 9 -4.51 9.94 -15.59
CA PHE A 9 -5.93 10.09 -15.89
C PHE A 9 -6.25 9.73 -17.34
N ASN A 10 -5.37 10.03 -18.30
CA ASN A 10 -5.60 9.70 -19.71
C ASN A 10 -5.70 8.18 -19.94
N LYS A 11 -4.84 7.41 -19.26
CA LYS A 11 -4.93 5.94 -19.28
C LYS A 11 -6.21 5.43 -18.64
N LEU A 12 -6.70 6.09 -17.59
CA LEU A 12 -8.00 5.75 -17.00
C LEU A 12 -9.13 6.02 -18.00
N LYS A 13 -9.11 7.16 -18.70
CA LYS A 13 -10.10 7.53 -19.73
C LYS A 13 -10.22 6.49 -20.84
N GLU A 14 -9.08 6.01 -21.34
CA GLU A 14 -9.05 4.95 -22.36
C GLU A 14 -9.78 3.69 -21.88
N ASN A 15 -9.59 3.29 -20.61
CA ASN A 15 -10.20 2.10 -20.04
C ASN A 15 -11.72 2.23 -19.80
N ILE A 16 -12.20 3.44 -19.54
CA ILE A 16 -13.61 3.72 -19.20
C ILE A 16 -14.39 4.38 -20.34
N ASN A 17 -13.81 4.49 -21.53
CA ASN A 17 -14.36 5.27 -22.65
C ASN A 17 -15.82 4.92 -22.99
N ARG A 18 -16.16 3.63 -22.94
CA ARG A 18 -17.48 3.06 -23.27
C ARG A 18 -18.55 3.21 -22.19
N HIS A 19 -18.18 3.58 -20.96
CA HIS A 19 -19.09 3.67 -19.82
C HIS A 19 -19.61 5.10 -19.68
N LYS A 20 -20.91 5.32 -19.55
CA LYS A 20 -21.47 6.66 -19.43
C LYS A 20 -21.61 7.06 -17.96
N THR A 21 -22.04 6.13 -17.11
CA THR A 21 -22.27 6.36 -15.68
C THR A 21 -21.22 5.63 -14.84
N VAL A 22 -20.71 6.27 -13.80
CA VAL A 22 -19.62 5.74 -12.96
C VAL A 22 -19.90 5.95 -11.48
N PHE A 23 -19.53 4.96 -10.67
CA PHE A 23 -19.52 5.09 -9.21
C PHE A 23 -18.08 5.21 -8.71
N LEU A 24 -17.82 6.12 -7.76
CA LEU A 24 -16.49 6.31 -7.20
C LEU A 24 -16.36 5.69 -5.81
N LEU A 25 -15.37 4.82 -5.64
CA LEU A 25 -15.05 4.20 -4.36
C LEU A 25 -13.64 4.60 -3.90
N GLY A 26 -13.56 5.34 -2.81
CA GLY A 26 -12.29 5.73 -2.17
C GLY A 26 -11.98 4.93 -0.91
N CYS A 27 -10.84 5.22 -0.29
CA CYS A 27 -10.39 4.64 0.98
C CYS A 27 -9.87 5.74 1.92
N SER A 28 -10.53 5.87 3.06
CA SER A 28 -10.31 6.93 4.07
C SER A 28 -9.10 6.70 4.98
N GLU A 29 -8.41 5.56 4.84
CA GLU A 29 -7.17 5.27 5.57
C GLU A 29 -5.93 5.56 4.72
N CYS A 30 -5.28 4.53 4.18
CA CYS A 30 -3.96 4.66 3.57
C CYS A 30 -3.98 5.54 2.31
N ALA A 31 -5.03 5.43 1.48
CA ALA A 31 -5.12 6.19 0.24
C ALA A 31 -5.40 7.68 0.48
N ALA A 32 -6.24 8.02 1.47
CA ALA A 32 -6.47 9.38 1.92
C ALA A 32 -5.19 10.01 2.50
N LEU A 33 -4.42 9.28 3.32
CA LEU A 33 -3.12 9.78 3.82
C LEU A 33 -2.12 10.07 2.68
N CYS A 34 -2.19 9.31 1.58
CA CYS A 34 -1.41 9.58 0.38
C CYS A 34 -1.97 10.70 -0.50
N GLY A 35 -3.13 11.28 -0.18
CA GLY A 35 -3.80 12.27 -1.04
C GLY A 35 -4.29 11.67 -2.36
N THR A 36 -4.75 10.42 -2.34
CA THR A 36 -5.13 9.68 -3.56
C THR A 36 -6.48 8.98 -3.49
N GLY A 37 -7.23 9.07 -2.39
CA GLY A 37 -8.47 8.28 -2.26
C GLY A 37 -9.42 8.66 -1.15
N GLY A 38 -9.18 9.76 -0.43
CA GLY A 38 -10.15 10.31 0.52
C GLY A 38 -11.24 11.12 -0.18
N GLU A 39 -12.14 11.70 0.61
CA GLU A 39 -13.24 12.52 0.08
C GLU A 39 -12.80 13.71 -0.81
N PRO A 40 -11.75 14.48 -0.47
CA PRO A 40 -11.31 15.57 -1.33
C PRO A 40 -10.91 15.06 -2.72
N GLU A 41 -10.22 13.91 -2.77
CA GLU A 41 -9.76 13.32 -4.01
C GLU A 41 -10.90 12.70 -4.84
N LEU A 42 -11.91 12.13 -4.18
CA LEU A 42 -13.12 11.67 -4.87
C LEU A 42 -13.89 12.83 -5.49
N LYS A 43 -14.00 13.97 -4.81
CA LYS A 43 -14.66 15.17 -5.33
C LYS A 43 -13.91 15.75 -6.53
N GLU A 44 -12.58 15.76 -6.47
CA GLU A 44 -11.73 16.16 -7.60
C GLU A 44 -11.92 15.22 -8.81
N MET A 45 -11.83 13.90 -8.58
CA MET A 45 -12.04 12.90 -9.62
C MET A 45 -13.45 12.99 -10.24
N LYS A 46 -14.47 13.26 -9.41
CA LYS A 46 -15.83 13.51 -9.89
C LYS A 46 -15.86 14.67 -10.89
N GLY A 47 -15.28 15.82 -10.54
CA GLY A 47 -15.24 16.98 -11.44
C GLY A 47 -14.50 16.69 -12.75
N LEU A 48 -13.38 15.95 -12.69
CA LEU A 48 -12.65 15.53 -13.89
C LEU A 48 -13.48 14.62 -14.81
N LEU A 49 -14.23 13.67 -14.23
CA LEU A 49 -15.07 12.75 -15.01
C LEU A 49 -16.29 13.45 -15.62
N GLU A 50 -16.91 14.36 -14.89
CA GLU A 50 -18.03 15.17 -15.38
C GLU A 50 -17.62 16.10 -16.52
N ALA A 51 -16.42 16.69 -16.44
CA ALA A 51 -15.83 17.47 -17.54
C ALA A 51 -15.59 16.65 -18.82
N GLU A 52 -15.40 15.33 -18.68
CA GLU A 52 -15.27 14.39 -19.80
C GLU A 52 -16.63 13.79 -20.23
N GLY A 53 -17.74 14.35 -19.75
CA GLY A 53 -19.10 13.96 -20.13
C GLY A 53 -19.60 12.67 -19.48
N LYS A 54 -18.94 12.19 -18.42
CA LYS A 54 -19.41 11.04 -17.61
C LYS A 54 -20.35 11.52 -16.51
N GLU A 55 -21.32 10.69 -16.14
CA GLU A 55 -22.19 10.96 -14.99
C GLU A 55 -21.71 10.17 -13.76
N VAL A 56 -21.45 10.86 -12.65
CA VAL A 56 -21.06 10.20 -11.39
C VAL A 56 -22.31 9.92 -10.56
N THR A 57 -22.72 8.66 -10.48
CA THR A 57 -23.98 8.24 -9.82
C THR A 57 -23.91 8.31 -8.29
N GLY A 58 -22.69 8.26 -7.75
CA GLY A 58 -22.43 8.33 -6.33
C GLY A 58 -20.93 8.20 -6.03
N LEU A 59 -20.55 8.60 -4.82
CA LEU A 59 -19.20 8.44 -4.32
C LEU A 59 -19.21 8.16 -2.83
N ILE A 60 -18.22 7.40 -2.36
CA ILE A 60 -17.97 7.16 -0.94
C ILE A 60 -16.48 6.85 -0.71
N ALA A 61 -15.90 7.42 0.34
CA ALA A 61 -14.61 6.98 0.86
C ALA A 61 -14.85 6.03 2.03
N VAL A 62 -14.81 4.71 1.77
CA VAL A 62 -15.00 3.72 2.84
C VAL A 62 -13.81 3.73 3.79
N LYS A 63 -14.02 3.33 5.04
CA LYS A 63 -12.94 3.33 6.04
C LYS A 63 -11.72 2.52 5.57
N SER A 64 -11.96 1.26 5.23
CA SER A 64 -10.92 0.29 4.87
C SER A 64 -11.34 -0.52 3.64
N GLY A 65 -10.98 -0.05 2.44
CA GLY A 65 -11.41 -0.68 1.19
C GLY A 65 -10.95 -2.13 1.00
N CYS A 66 -9.85 -2.55 1.64
CA CYS A 66 -9.35 -3.93 1.60
C CYS A 66 -9.99 -4.86 2.66
N GLN A 67 -10.93 -4.36 3.47
CA GLN A 67 -11.72 -5.17 4.37
C GLN A 67 -13.10 -5.45 3.75
N VAL A 68 -13.25 -6.62 3.11
CA VAL A 68 -14.42 -6.98 2.31
C VAL A 68 -15.75 -6.79 3.06
N LEU A 69 -15.87 -7.33 4.28
CA LEU A 69 -17.12 -7.25 5.05
C LEU A 69 -17.46 -5.83 5.49
N GLY A 70 -16.47 -5.05 5.93
CA GLY A 70 -16.68 -3.65 6.32
C GLY A 70 -17.09 -2.80 5.12
N THR A 71 -16.35 -2.93 4.02
CA THR A 71 -16.66 -2.26 2.75
C THR A 71 -18.08 -2.58 2.28
N LYS A 72 -18.50 -3.86 2.34
CA LYS A 72 -19.87 -4.27 1.98
C LYS A 72 -20.93 -3.60 2.84
N LEU A 73 -20.70 -3.46 4.15
CA LEU A 73 -21.65 -2.80 5.06
C LEU A 73 -21.76 -1.30 4.75
N GLU A 74 -20.64 -0.63 4.54
CA GLU A 74 -20.58 0.81 4.21
C GLU A 74 -21.22 1.13 2.85
N LEU A 75 -21.19 0.18 1.90
CA LEU A 75 -21.79 0.36 0.57
C LEU A 75 -23.29 0.09 0.51
N LYS A 76 -23.92 -0.50 1.55
CA LYS A 76 -25.36 -0.78 1.57
C LYS A 76 -26.24 0.45 1.26
N PRO A 77 -25.99 1.64 1.82
CA PRO A 77 -26.78 2.84 1.52
C PRO A 77 -26.64 3.33 0.08
N PHE A 78 -25.60 2.89 -0.63
CA PHE A 78 -25.28 3.32 -2.00
C PHE A 78 -25.74 2.32 -3.06
N LYS A 79 -26.49 1.27 -2.68
CA LYS A 79 -26.91 0.20 -3.60
C LYS A 79 -27.56 0.71 -4.87
N GLU A 80 -28.47 1.68 -4.77
CA GLU A 80 -29.14 2.26 -5.94
C GLU A 80 -28.19 3.03 -6.86
N ALA A 81 -27.30 3.84 -6.28
CA ALA A 81 -26.29 4.58 -7.04
C ALA A 81 -25.33 3.64 -7.77
N ILE A 82 -24.91 2.57 -7.10
CA ILE A 82 -24.03 1.54 -7.67
C ILE A 82 -24.75 0.80 -8.80
N ASN A 83 -26.03 0.43 -8.61
CA ASN A 83 -26.81 -0.26 -9.63
C ASN A 83 -26.94 0.57 -10.92
N LYS A 84 -27.08 1.90 -10.80
CA LYS A 84 -27.16 2.84 -11.93
C LYS A 84 -25.83 3.06 -12.66
N ALA A 85 -24.69 2.73 -12.06
CA ALA A 85 -23.37 2.93 -12.66
C ALA A 85 -23.01 1.80 -13.63
N ASP A 86 -22.49 2.14 -14.81
CA ASP A 86 -21.96 1.17 -15.78
C ASP A 86 -20.66 0.54 -15.28
N CYS A 87 -19.85 1.29 -14.52
CA CYS A 87 -18.62 0.79 -13.92
C CYS A 87 -18.28 1.45 -12.58
N ILE A 88 -17.35 0.84 -11.84
CA ILE A 88 -16.84 1.35 -10.57
C ILE A 88 -15.37 1.75 -10.73
N ILE A 89 -15.04 2.99 -10.35
CA ILE A 89 -13.66 3.46 -10.29
C ILE A 89 -13.20 3.46 -8.85
N VAL A 90 -12.10 2.76 -8.57
CA VAL A 90 -11.59 2.54 -7.21
C VAL A 90 -10.32 3.35 -6.98
N MET A 91 -10.43 4.34 -6.11
CA MET A 91 -9.34 5.18 -5.60
C MET A 91 -8.79 4.60 -4.28
N SER A 92 -8.22 3.39 -4.37
CA SER A 92 -7.66 2.64 -3.24
C SER A 92 -6.42 1.84 -3.67
N CYS A 93 -5.84 1.03 -2.77
CA CYS A 93 -4.81 0.06 -3.15
C CYS A 93 -5.42 -1.11 -3.94
N GLY A 94 -4.56 -1.97 -4.50
CA GLY A 94 -4.98 -3.10 -5.32
C GLY A 94 -5.87 -4.11 -4.58
N ALA A 95 -5.64 -4.31 -3.28
CA ALA A 95 -6.53 -5.14 -2.46
C ALA A 95 -7.93 -4.53 -2.33
N GLY A 96 -8.03 -3.20 -2.21
CA GLY A 96 -9.32 -2.51 -2.20
C GLY A 96 -10.04 -2.56 -3.55
N THR A 97 -9.30 -2.51 -4.66
CA THR A 97 -9.88 -2.75 -5.99
C THR A 97 -10.42 -4.17 -6.12
N GLN A 98 -9.70 -5.17 -5.62
CA GLN A 98 -10.17 -6.56 -5.63
C GLN A 98 -11.41 -6.77 -4.77
N THR A 99 -11.49 -6.13 -3.59
CA THR A 99 -12.73 -6.12 -2.79
C THR A 99 -13.92 -5.65 -3.62
N ALA A 100 -13.78 -4.53 -4.34
CA ALA A 100 -14.87 -4.01 -5.17
C ALA A 100 -15.24 -4.99 -6.30
N ALA A 101 -14.24 -5.57 -6.96
CA ALA A 101 -14.47 -6.56 -8.02
C ALA A 101 -15.19 -7.83 -7.50
N GLU A 102 -14.87 -8.28 -6.27
CA GLU A 102 -15.56 -9.41 -5.62
C GLU A 102 -16.98 -9.05 -5.21
N LEU A 103 -17.23 -7.83 -4.73
CA LEU A 103 -18.56 -7.41 -4.31
C LEU A 103 -19.52 -7.11 -5.47
N PHE A 104 -18.99 -6.81 -6.66
CA PHE A 104 -19.75 -6.39 -7.84
C PHE A 104 -19.33 -7.18 -9.08
N GLU A 105 -19.61 -8.49 -9.07
CA GLU A 105 -19.23 -9.44 -10.12
C GLU A 105 -19.83 -9.10 -11.50
N ASP A 106 -20.94 -8.37 -11.52
CA ASP A 106 -21.68 -7.96 -12.73
C ASP A 106 -21.21 -6.62 -13.31
N LYS A 107 -20.26 -5.92 -12.67
CA LYS A 107 -19.81 -4.59 -13.08
C LYS A 107 -18.30 -4.53 -13.31
N PRO A 108 -17.84 -3.90 -14.40
CA PRO A 108 -16.42 -3.58 -14.58
C PRO A 108 -15.89 -2.69 -13.45
N VAL A 109 -14.73 -3.07 -12.89
CA VAL A 109 -14.04 -2.33 -11.82
C VAL A 109 -12.67 -1.89 -12.31
N TYR A 110 -12.38 -0.59 -12.18
CA TYR A 110 -11.14 0.02 -12.65
C TYR A 110 -10.36 0.67 -11.51
N PRO A 111 -9.08 0.31 -11.30
CA PRO A 111 -8.23 1.00 -10.34
C PRO A 111 -7.82 2.38 -10.88
N ALA A 112 -7.99 3.42 -10.04
CA ALA A 112 -7.49 4.77 -10.30
C ALA A 112 -6.09 5.01 -9.70
N ASN A 113 -5.61 4.11 -8.85
CA ASN A 113 -4.32 4.24 -8.17
C ASN A 113 -3.40 3.05 -8.47
N ASN A 114 -2.09 3.29 -8.35
CA ASN A 114 -1.05 2.28 -8.27
C ASN A 114 -0.74 1.99 -6.79
N THR A 115 -0.54 0.72 -6.46
CA THR A 115 0.00 0.30 -5.17
C THR A 115 1.52 0.30 -5.28
N MET A 116 2.18 1.11 -4.45
CA MET A 116 3.61 1.32 -4.54
C MET A 116 4.35 0.35 -3.62
N TYR A 117 4.13 0.46 -2.30
CA TYR A 117 4.84 -0.34 -1.30
C TYR A 117 4.21 -0.20 0.09
N LEU A 118 4.62 -1.03 1.05
CA LEU A 118 4.27 -0.87 2.46
C LEU A 118 5.27 0.09 3.13
N GLY A 119 4.76 1.21 3.63
CA GLY A 119 5.59 2.28 4.15
C GLY A 119 4.99 2.98 5.36
N ASN A 120 5.74 3.99 5.82
CA ASN A 120 5.33 4.94 6.84
C ASN A 120 5.43 6.36 6.28
N MET A 121 4.56 7.23 6.77
CA MET A 121 4.64 8.67 6.55
C MET A 121 5.57 9.28 7.61
N THR A 122 6.76 9.74 7.21
CA THR A 122 7.74 10.34 8.15
C THR A 122 7.55 11.83 8.34
N ARG A 123 6.98 12.50 7.34
CA ARG A 123 6.43 13.86 7.37
C ARG A 123 5.19 13.89 6.48
N PHE A 124 4.36 14.93 6.62
CA PHE A 124 3.17 15.06 5.77
C PHE A 124 3.54 14.92 4.28
N GLN A 125 2.93 13.95 3.60
CA GLN A 125 3.19 13.58 2.20
C GLN A 125 4.63 13.12 1.87
N VAL A 126 5.44 12.77 2.87
CA VAL A 126 6.77 12.16 2.70
C VAL A 126 6.71 10.72 3.21
N PHE A 127 6.91 9.77 2.30
CA PHE A 127 6.75 8.35 2.57
C PHE A 127 8.05 7.59 2.32
N ASP A 128 8.37 6.69 3.26
CA ASP A 128 9.48 5.75 3.11
C ASP A 128 8.94 4.33 3.04
N GLU A 129 9.54 3.51 2.19
CA GLU A 129 9.34 2.06 2.25
C GLU A 129 9.89 1.50 3.57
N ARG A 130 9.11 0.66 4.26
CA ARG A 130 9.47 0.11 5.57
C ARG A 130 9.39 -1.41 5.67
N CYS A 131 8.67 -2.07 4.77
CA CYS A 131 8.52 -3.51 4.80
C CYS A 131 8.27 -4.10 3.41
N SER A 132 8.98 -5.19 3.11
CA SER A 132 8.85 -5.94 1.85
C SER A 132 7.90 -7.13 1.95
N LEU A 133 7.12 -7.24 3.04
CA LEU A 133 6.10 -8.28 3.25
C LEU A 133 6.62 -9.73 3.13
N CYS A 134 7.85 -9.97 3.58
CA CYS A 134 8.60 -11.22 3.35
C CYS A 134 8.24 -12.42 4.26
N GLY A 135 7.11 -12.38 4.97
CA GLY A 135 6.65 -13.46 5.87
C GLY A 135 7.35 -13.49 7.23
N GLU A 136 8.51 -14.15 7.31
CA GLU A 136 9.27 -14.28 8.56
C GLU A 136 9.98 -12.97 8.95
N CYS A 137 9.47 -12.30 9.98
CA CYS A 137 9.99 -11.02 10.45
C CYS A 137 11.26 -11.21 11.29
N ILE A 138 12.23 -10.30 11.14
CA ILE A 138 13.50 -10.29 11.90
C ILE A 138 13.76 -8.96 12.60
N LEU A 139 12.74 -8.11 12.72
CA LEU A 139 12.89 -6.75 13.28
C LEU A 139 13.25 -6.76 14.77
N ASP A 140 12.88 -7.81 15.47
CA ASP A 140 13.32 -8.09 16.84
C ASP A 140 14.84 -8.25 16.92
N MET A 141 15.47 -8.91 15.95
CA MET A 141 16.92 -9.09 15.89
C MET A 141 17.67 -7.81 15.50
N THR A 142 17.06 -6.96 14.67
CA THR A 142 17.72 -5.79 14.08
C THR A 142 17.31 -4.45 14.72
N GLY A 143 16.82 -4.47 15.95
CA GLY A 143 16.47 -3.26 16.69
C GLY A 143 15.34 -2.44 16.07
N GLY A 144 14.44 -3.09 15.32
CA GLY A 144 13.30 -2.45 14.65
C GLY A 144 13.62 -1.86 13.27
N ILE A 145 14.80 -2.11 12.71
CA ILE A 145 15.21 -1.60 11.40
C ILE A 145 15.28 -2.76 10.40
N CYS A 146 14.41 -2.77 9.39
CA CYS A 146 14.37 -3.86 8.40
C CYS A 146 15.61 -3.82 7.50
N PRO A 147 16.52 -4.80 7.56
CA PRO A 147 17.69 -4.80 6.69
C PRO A 147 17.33 -5.23 5.25
N ILE A 148 16.26 -6.02 5.05
CA ILE A 148 15.79 -6.42 3.71
C ILE A 148 15.34 -5.20 2.91
N THR A 149 14.51 -4.37 3.54
CA THR A 149 13.89 -3.22 2.88
C THR A 149 14.81 -2.00 2.86
N ARG A 150 15.53 -1.74 3.95
CA ARG A 150 16.30 -0.49 4.10
C ARG A 150 17.75 -0.60 3.63
N CYS A 151 18.28 -1.81 3.44
CA CYS A 151 19.59 -1.99 2.79
C CYS A 151 19.38 -2.08 1.28
N ALA A 152 20.10 -1.28 0.49
CA ALA A 152 20.05 -1.35 -0.96
C ALA A 152 20.41 -2.74 -1.54
N LYS A 153 21.15 -3.54 -0.76
CA LYS A 153 21.54 -4.92 -1.11
C LYS A 153 20.71 -6.00 -0.39
N GLY A 154 19.76 -5.62 0.46
CA GLY A 154 18.91 -6.55 1.22
C GLY A 154 19.67 -7.52 2.16
N LEU A 155 20.86 -7.14 2.65
CA LEU A 155 21.73 -8.04 3.41
C LEU A 155 21.20 -8.33 4.81
N LEU A 156 21.06 -9.61 5.16
CA LEU A 156 20.48 -10.09 6.43
C LEU A 156 21.48 -10.23 7.58
N ASN A 157 22.76 -10.49 7.28
CA ASN A 157 23.75 -10.98 8.25
C ASN A 157 24.92 -10.01 8.46
N GLY A 158 24.68 -8.71 8.33
CA GLY A 158 25.68 -7.67 8.60
C GLY A 158 25.96 -6.72 7.44
N PRO A 159 26.79 -5.69 7.71
CA PRO A 159 27.17 -4.69 6.71
C PRO A 159 28.03 -5.29 5.60
N CYS A 160 27.91 -4.73 4.39
CA CYS A 160 28.72 -5.14 3.23
C CYS A 160 30.17 -4.64 3.23
N GLY A 161 30.58 -3.85 4.23
CA GLY A 161 31.90 -3.21 4.29
C GLY A 161 32.06 -1.94 3.44
N GLY A 162 31.17 -1.67 2.48
CA GLY A 162 31.30 -0.48 1.61
C GLY A 162 30.72 0.83 2.16
N SER A 163 30.04 0.81 3.31
CA SER A 163 29.51 2.04 3.90
C SER A 163 30.63 2.97 4.38
N GLN A 164 30.55 4.26 4.04
CA GLN A 164 31.51 5.28 4.47
C GLN A 164 30.80 6.38 5.26
N ALA A 165 31.36 6.81 6.40
CA ALA A 165 30.79 7.84 7.27
C ALA A 165 29.28 7.65 7.57
N GLY A 166 28.84 6.40 7.75
CA GLY A 166 27.44 6.03 8.02
C GLY A 166 26.50 6.07 6.80
N LYS A 167 27.01 6.35 5.59
CA LYS A 167 26.26 6.37 4.33
C LYS A 167 26.42 5.08 3.54
N CYS A 168 25.43 4.76 2.72
CA CYS A 168 25.45 3.63 1.81
C CYS A 168 26.40 3.90 0.63
N GLU A 169 27.11 2.88 0.15
CA GLU A 169 27.97 3.01 -1.05
C GLU A 169 27.20 3.34 -2.33
N ILE A 170 25.91 2.98 -2.39
CA ILE A 170 25.07 3.16 -3.58
C ILE A 170 24.65 4.63 -3.73
N SER A 171 24.53 5.38 -2.64
CA SER A 171 24.17 6.79 -2.67
C SER A 171 24.57 7.50 -1.38
N PRO A 172 25.22 8.68 -1.45
CA PRO A 172 25.58 9.47 -0.28
C PRO A 172 24.36 10.01 0.50
N ASP A 173 23.20 10.14 -0.15
CA ASP A 173 21.97 10.58 0.50
C ASP A 173 21.32 9.49 1.34
N MET A 174 21.68 8.22 1.08
CA MET A 174 21.12 7.07 1.77
C MET A 174 21.94 6.73 3.02
N THR A 175 21.31 6.78 4.19
CA THR A 175 21.94 6.27 5.42
C THR A 175 22.01 4.75 5.39
N CYS A 176 23.17 4.18 5.75
CA CYS A 176 23.36 2.74 5.79
C CYS A 176 22.43 2.08 6.83
N ALA A 177 21.63 1.11 6.41
CA ALA A 177 20.72 0.40 7.31
C ALA A 177 21.46 -0.30 8.46
N TRP A 178 22.61 -0.92 8.18
CA TRP A 178 23.42 -1.62 9.21
C TRP A 178 24.07 -0.68 10.20
N GLN A 179 24.47 0.53 9.77
CA GLN A 179 24.90 1.57 10.69
C GLN A 179 23.77 1.92 11.67
N LEU A 180 22.55 2.12 11.16
CA LEU A 180 21.39 2.42 12.01
C LEU A 180 21.04 1.27 12.96
N ILE A 181 21.16 0.01 12.51
CA ILE A 181 20.93 -1.18 13.34
C ILE A 181 21.93 -1.21 14.50
N ILE A 182 23.22 -1.08 14.20
CA ILE A 182 24.29 -1.08 15.20
C ILE A 182 24.07 0.03 16.23
N GLU A 183 23.85 1.27 15.77
CA GLU A 183 23.60 2.40 16.66
C GLU A 183 22.37 2.20 17.55
N ARG A 184 21.30 1.63 17.00
CA ARG A 184 20.06 1.37 17.73
C ARG A 184 20.26 0.29 18.79
N LEU A 185 20.89 -0.83 18.44
CA LEU A 185 21.15 -1.94 19.36
C LEU A 185 22.13 -1.53 20.47
N SER A 186 23.15 -0.74 20.16
CA SER A 186 24.06 -0.17 21.17
C SER A 186 23.30 0.73 22.16
N LYS A 187 22.42 1.61 21.65
CA LYS A 187 21.59 2.49 22.50
C LYS A 187 20.61 1.73 23.40
N THR A 188 20.10 0.58 22.96
CA THR A 188 19.16 -0.25 23.73
C THR A 188 19.84 -1.33 24.56
N GLY A 189 21.18 -1.39 24.62
CA GLY A 189 21.92 -2.42 25.37
C GLY A 189 21.78 -3.84 24.80
N ALA A 190 21.39 -3.99 23.54
CA ALA A 190 21.12 -5.27 22.87
C ALA A 190 22.19 -5.63 21.82
N PHE A 191 23.38 -5.03 21.88
CA PHE A 191 24.44 -5.19 20.89
C PHE A 191 24.88 -6.66 20.69
N LYS A 192 24.89 -7.46 21.76
CA LYS A 192 25.26 -8.88 21.73
C LYS A 192 24.41 -9.73 20.78
N ARG A 193 23.21 -9.27 20.41
CA ARG A 193 22.37 -9.97 19.41
C ARG A 193 23.04 -10.11 18.05
N LEU A 194 23.98 -9.23 17.71
CA LEU A 194 24.72 -9.30 16.46
C LEU A 194 25.76 -10.44 16.43
N GLU A 195 26.06 -11.05 17.59
CA GLU A 195 26.95 -12.20 17.70
C GLU A 195 26.20 -13.53 17.49
N GLU A 196 24.86 -13.49 17.45
CA GLU A 196 24.03 -14.67 17.27
C GLU A 196 24.08 -15.16 15.82
N ILE A 197 24.22 -16.48 15.64
CA ILE A 197 24.16 -17.11 14.32
C ILE A 197 22.70 -17.23 13.90
N ILE A 198 22.28 -16.39 12.97
CA ILE A 198 20.92 -16.39 12.43
C ILE A 198 20.85 -17.44 11.29
N PRO A 199 19.93 -18.41 11.34
CA PRO A 199 19.76 -19.36 10.25
C PRO A 199 19.29 -18.67 8.96
N PRO A 200 19.47 -19.29 7.79
CA PRO A 200 18.91 -18.77 6.55
C PRO A 200 17.40 -18.53 6.68
N LYS A 201 16.98 -17.31 6.37
CA LYS A 201 15.56 -16.93 6.37
C LYS A 201 14.74 -17.85 5.47
N ASN A 202 13.59 -18.30 5.97
CA ASN A 202 12.64 -19.09 5.23
C ASN A 202 11.70 -18.20 4.40
N TRP A 203 11.91 -18.20 3.08
CA TRP A 203 11.11 -17.41 2.13
C TRP A 203 9.77 -18.06 1.75
N ASN A 204 9.54 -19.31 2.15
CA ASN A 204 8.31 -20.06 1.83
C ASN A 204 7.17 -19.82 2.84
N GLN A 205 7.35 -18.93 3.81
CA GLN A 205 6.36 -18.65 4.87
C GLN A 205 5.13 -17.88 4.39
N ILE A 206 5.20 -17.19 3.25
CA ILE A 206 4.05 -16.45 2.71
C ILE A 206 3.06 -17.47 2.11
N PRO A 207 1.82 -17.56 2.61
CA PRO A 207 0.81 -18.44 2.03
C PRO A 207 0.58 -18.04 0.58
N THR A 208 0.90 -18.94 -0.35
CA THR A 208 1.00 -18.53 -1.76
C THR A 208 -0.36 -18.28 -2.39
N ARG A 209 -1.42 -19.01 -1.99
CA ARG A 209 -2.76 -18.94 -2.64
C ARG A 209 -3.97 -19.40 -1.80
N LYS A 210 -3.77 -19.97 -0.61
CA LYS A 210 -4.89 -20.50 0.22
C LYS A 210 -5.28 -19.47 1.28
N PRO A 211 -6.58 -19.25 1.54
CA PRO A 211 -7.03 -18.46 2.67
C PRO A 211 -6.40 -19.00 3.97
N ASP A 212 -5.69 -18.13 4.69
CA ASP A 212 -5.16 -18.42 6.01
C ASP A 212 -6.32 -18.44 7.01
N LYS A 213 -6.84 -19.65 7.28
CA LYS A 213 -7.87 -19.87 8.30
C LYS A 213 -7.17 -19.94 9.66
N ARG A 214 -6.96 -18.77 10.27
CA ARG A 214 -6.49 -18.68 11.65
C ARG A 214 -7.61 -19.14 12.58
N GLY A 215 -7.61 -20.43 12.93
CA GLY A 215 -8.58 -21.06 13.82
C GLY A 215 -9.13 -22.38 13.30
N LYS A 216 -8.56 -23.48 13.79
CA LYS A 216 -9.24 -24.26 14.84
C LYS A 216 -8.37 -24.21 16.07
#